data_AF-A0A2E1KQG2-F1
#
_entry.id   AF-A0A2E1KQG2-F1
#
_cell.length_a   1.000
_cell.length_b   1.000
_cell.length_c   1.000
_cell.angle_alpha   90.00
_cell.angle_beta   90.00
_cell.angle_gamma   90.00
#
_symmetry.space_group_name_H-M   'P 1'
#
loop_
_entity.id
_entity.type
_entity.pdbx_description
1 polymer ?
#
loop_
_entity_poly.entity_id
_entity_poly.type
_entity_poly.pdbx_seq_one_letter_code
_entity_poly.pdbx_strand_id
1 'polypeptide(L)'
;MRCSSSGLPTMLRKAGQALQRLRGGAIEIRLRPYQRLLTRIVRHDAELVRYTDDRLCNAVSQVRQQLSAGNSTESCLPLAFALVRAAAGRVLGQRPYDEQLMAGVALHRGKVVQMQTGEGKTLAAVAPAFLDGLTGRGVHILTFNDYLARRDADWMGPLFDFLGLTVGCVVQSMSPRERRAAYDCDITYVTAKEAGFDYLRDQLAPDADSWVHRNHHCAIIDEADSILIDEA
;
A
#
# COMPACT_ATOMS: atom_id res chain seq x y z
N MET A 1 3.89 4.62 -61.84
CA MET A 1 5.08 3.93 -61.29
C MET A 1 4.78 3.53 -59.86
N ARG A 2 4.63 2.23 -59.59
CA ARG A 2 4.42 1.66 -58.26
C ARG A 2 5.80 1.35 -57.67
N CYS A 3 6.19 1.98 -56.57
CA CYS A 3 7.33 1.52 -55.77
C CYS A 3 6.82 0.51 -54.75
N SER A 4 7.17 -0.75 -54.98
CA SER A 4 6.95 -1.88 -54.08
C SER A 4 7.76 -1.72 -52.80
N SER A 5 7.08 -1.67 -51.65
CA SER A 5 7.68 -1.86 -50.34
C SER A 5 8.11 -3.33 -50.20
N SER A 6 9.35 -3.61 -50.59
CA SER A 6 10.01 -4.89 -50.37
C SER A 6 10.11 -5.17 -48.87
N GLY A 7 9.71 -6.40 -48.52
CA GLY A 7 9.56 -6.83 -47.14
C GLY A 7 10.86 -6.72 -46.34
N LEU A 8 10.72 -6.25 -45.09
CA LEU A 8 11.75 -6.38 -44.07
C LEU A 8 12.25 -7.83 -44.02
N PRO A 9 13.58 -8.06 -44.06
CA PRO A 9 14.16 -9.40 -44.02
C PRO A 9 13.58 -10.22 -42.86
N THR A 10 13.18 -11.46 -43.13
CA THR A 10 12.53 -12.35 -42.16
C THR A 10 13.36 -12.52 -40.87
N MET A 11 14.68 -12.32 -40.93
CA MET A 11 15.58 -12.30 -39.77
C MET A 11 15.35 -11.10 -38.84
N LEU A 12 15.12 -9.88 -39.35
CA LEU A 12 14.86 -8.68 -38.54
C LEU A 12 13.53 -8.80 -37.79
N ARG A 13 12.52 -9.43 -38.41
CA ARG A 13 11.23 -9.71 -37.76
C ARG A 13 11.34 -10.77 -36.66
N LYS A 14 12.14 -11.82 -36.88
CA LYS A 14 12.44 -12.86 -35.87
C LYS A 14 13.28 -12.32 -34.72
N ALA A 15 14.25 -11.43 -34.99
CA ALA A 15 15.04 -10.76 -33.96
C ALA A 15 14.18 -9.83 -33.09
N GLY A 16 13.26 -9.06 -33.68
CA GLY A 16 12.30 -8.23 -32.93
C GLY A 16 11.35 -9.04 -32.04
N GLN A 17 10.83 -10.17 -32.55
CA GLN A 17 10.01 -11.10 -31.76
C GLN A 17 10.79 -11.82 -30.66
N ALA A 18 12.06 -12.16 -30.89
CA ALA A 18 12.95 -12.72 -29.87
C ALA A 18 13.26 -11.69 -28.78
N LEU A 19 13.49 -10.42 -29.15
CA LEU A 19 13.71 -9.32 -28.19
C LEU A 19 12.45 -9.03 -27.35
N GLN A 20 11.27 -9.05 -27.97
CA GLN A 20 9.99 -8.95 -27.25
C GLN A 20 9.73 -10.15 -26.34
N ARG A 21 10.10 -11.37 -26.74
CA ARG A 21 10.01 -12.56 -25.88
C ARG A 21 11.02 -12.56 -24.75
N LEU A 22 12.21 -12.01 -24.95
CA LEU A 22 13.21 -11.83 -23.90
C LEU A 22 12.79 -10.74 -22.91
N ARG A 23 12.20 -9.63 -23.37
CA ARG A 23 11.60 -8.60 -22.50
C ARG A 23 10.35 -9.11 -21.79
N GLY A 24 9.46 -9.81 -22.50
CA GLY A 24 8.26 -10.44 -21.94
C GLY A 24 8.61 -11.51 -20.91
N GLY A 25 9.59 -12.36 -21.20
CA GLY A 25 10.14 -13.35 -20.27
C GLY A 25 10.81 -12.70 -19.06
N ALA A 26 11.57 -11.61 -19.25
CA ALA A 26 12.19 -10.89 -18.14
C ALA A 26 11.17 -10.19 -17.20
N ILE A 27 10.01 -9.77 -17.73
CA ILE A 27 8.91 -9.20 -16.94
C ILE A 27 8.10 -10.31 -16.25
N GLU A 28 7.77 -11.39 -16.96
CA GLU A 28 7.00 -12.52 -16.44
C GLU A 28 7.78 -13.31 -15.37
N ILE A 29 9.11 -13.41 -15.50
CA ILE A 29 10.00 -13.96 -14.46
C ILE A 29 9.98 -13.12 -13.17
N ARG A 30 9.65 -11.81 -13.21
CA ARG A 30 9.53 -10.97 -12.01
C ARG A 30 8.23 -11.19 -11.24
N LEU A 31 7.18 -11.74 -11.84
CA LEU A 31 5.87 -11.88 -11.17
C LEU A 31 5.73 -13.16 -10.32
N ARG A 32 6.50 -14.22 -10.65
CA ARG A 32 6.42 -15.52 -9.97
C ARG A 32 6.53 -15.47 -8.43
N PRO A 33 7.41 -14.66 -7.82
CA PRO A 33 7.46 -14.54 -6.36
C PRO A 33 6.15 -14.02 -5.75
N TYR A 34 5.49 -13.07 -6.43
CA TYR A 34 4.22 -12.49 -5.99
C TYR A 34 3.07 -13.48 -6.17
N GLN A 35 3.04 -14.21 -7.30
CA GLN A 35 2.05 -15.27 -7.55
C GLN A 35 2.11 -16.38 -6.48
N ARG A 36 3.32 -16.78 -6.05
CA ARG A 36 3.48 -17.76 -4.97
C ARG A 36 2.91 -17.26 -3.63
N LEU A 37 3.07 -15.97 -3.33
CA LEU A 37 2.46 -15.38 -2.14
C LEU A 37 0.95 -15.25 -2.30
N LEU A 38 0.46 -14.84 -3.47
CA LEU A 38 -0.97 -14.79 -3.78
C LEU A 38 -1.63 -16.15 -3.55
N THR A 39 -1.03 -17.26 -3.99
CA THR A 39 -1.56 -18.61 -3.71
C THR A 39 -1.72 -18.88 -2.22
N ARG A 40 -0.77 -18.43 -1.39
CA ARG A 40 -0.87 -18.56 0.09
C ARG A 40 -1.97 -17.67 0.65
N ILE A 41 -2.10 -16.43 0.16
CA ILE A 41 -3.15 -15.48 0.55
C ILE A 41 -4.53 -16.06 0.23
N VAL A 42 -4.76 -16.51 -1.02
CA VAL A 42 -6.02 -17.09 -1.48
C VAL A 42 -6.40 -18.34 -0.67
N ARG A 43 -5.43 -19.15 -0.27
CA ARG A 43 -5.68 -20.30 0.60
C ARG A 43 -6.24 -19.90 1.97
N HIS A 44 -5.64 -18.89 2.61
CA HIS A 44 -6.18 -18.36 3.87
C HIS A 44 -7.55 -17.72 3.67
N ASP A 45 -7.71 -16.92 2.61
CA ASP A 45 -8.96 -16.25 2.24
C ASP A 45 -10.13 -17.24 2.11
N ALA A 46 -9.91 -18.40 1.48
CA ALA A 46 -10.93 -19.45 1.37
C ALA A 46 -11.45 -19.97 2.74
N GLU A 47 -10.59 -19.97 3.78
CA GLU A 47 -10.98 -20.33 5.15
C GLU A 47 -11.72 -19.17 5.83
N LEU A 48 -11.23 -17.94 5.64
CA LEU A 48 -11.75 -16.72 6.27
C LEU A 48 -13.15 -16.31 5.78
N VAL A 49 -13.54 -16.70 4.56
CA VAL A 49 -14.91 -16.46 4.05
C VAL A 49 -15.98 -16.99 5.01
N ARG A 50 -15.69 -18.05 5.76
CA ARG A 50 -16.63 -18.68 6.71
C ARG A 50 -16.59 -18.09 8.12
N TYR A 51 -15.69 -17.15 8.38
CA TYR A 51 -15.49 -16.61 9.73
C TYR A 51 -16.60 -15.61 10.06
N THR A 52 -17.07 -15.58 11.30
CA THR A 52 -17.84 -14.44 11.81
C THR A 52 -16.91 -13.24 12.01
N ASP A 53 -17.48 -12.06 12.26
CA ASP A 53 -16.67 -10.86 12.52
C ASP A 53 -15.80 -11.03 13.76
N ASP A 54 -16.33 -11.60 14.85
CA ASP A 54 -15.54 -11.95 16.03
C ASP A 54 -14.35 -12.87 15.72
N ARG A 55 -14.54 -13.85 14.81
CA ARG A 55 -13.46 -14.74 14.40
C ARG A 55 -12.43 -14.03 13.54
N LEU A 56 -12.82 -13.08 12.69
CA LEU A 56 -11.87 -12.24 11.97
C LEU A 56 -11.06 -11.36 12.93
N CYS A 57 -11.70 -10.70 13.89
CA CYS A 57 -11.02 -9.88 14.91
C CYS A 57 -10.04 -10.71 15.75
N ASN A 58 -10.40 -11.94 16.10
CA ASN A 58 -9.49 -12.87 16.77
C ASN A 58 -8.29 -13.25 15.89
N ALA A 59 -8.50 -13.48 14.60
CA ALA A 59 -7.40 -13.77 13.67
C ALA A 59 -6.47 -12.56 13.46
N VAL A 60 -7.00 -11.33 13.43
CA VAL A 60 -6.18 -10.11 13.47
C VAL A 60 -5.33 -10.06 14.74
N SER A 61 -5.92 -10.38 15.89
CA SER A 61 -5.20 -10.41 17.18
C SER A 61 -4.06 -11.44 17.18
N GLN A 62 -4.24 -12.58 16.51
CA GLN A 62 -3.17 -13.58 16.33
C GLN A 62 -1.99 -13.03 15.52
N VAL A 63 -2.26 -12.27 14.44
CA VAL A 63 -1.19 -11.62 13.66
C VAL A 63 -0.43 -10.62 14.53
N ARG A 64 -1.15 -9.80 15.31
CA ARG A 64 -0.52 -8.86 16.25
C ARG A 64 0.36 -9.57 17.27
N GLN A 65 -0.13 -10.67 17.85
CA GLN A 65 0.63 -11.49 18.80
C GLN A 65 1.89 -12.09 18.17
N GLN A 66 1.81 -12.58 16.93
CA GLN A 66 2.97 -13.10 16.20
C GLN A 66 4.04 -12.03 16.01
N LEU A 67 3.65 -10.81 15.61
CA LEU A 67 4.56 -9.69 15.46
C LEU A 67 5.20 -9.30 16.80
N SER A 68 4.41 -9.23 17.89
CA SER A 68 4.93 -8.97 19.23
C SER A 68 5.88 -10.07 19.75
N ALA A 69 5.72 -11.30 19.28
CA ALA A 69 6.62 -12.42 19.57
C ALA A 69 7.91 -12.41 18.73
N GLY A 70 8.10 -11.41 17.86
CA GLY A 70 9.31 -11.26 17.04
C GLY A 70 9.24 -11.90 15.66
N ASN A 71 8.07 -12.42 15.23
CA ASN A 71 7.92 -12.89 13.85
C ASN A 71 8.02 -11.71 12.87
N SER A 72 8.60 -11.95 11.70
CA SER A 72 8.72 -10.92 10.67
C SER A 72 7.38 -10.62 9.99
N THR A 73 7.21 -9.40 9.49
CA THR A 73 6.06 -9.00 8.66
C THR A 73 5.91 -9.92 7.44
N GLU A 74 7.01 -10.30 6.78
CA GLU A 74 7.01 -11.24 5.65
C GLU A 74 6.41 -12.62 6.00
N SER A 75 6.61 -13.09 7.24
CA SER A 75 6.03 -14.37 7.67
C SER A 75 4.51 -14.27 7.90
N CYS A 76 4.05 -13.11 8.37
CA CYS A 76 2.64 -12.82 8.67
C CYS A 76 1.84 -12.39 7.43
N LEU A 77 2.54 -11.91 6.39
CA LEU A 77 1.96 -11.29 5.20
C LEU A 77 0.79 -12.08 4.59
N PRO A 78 0.88 -13.41 4.35
CA PRO A 78 -0.21 -14.12 3.68
C PRO A 78 -1.53 -14.09 4.45
N LEU A 79 -1.48 -14.22 5.78
CA LEU A 79 -2.67 -14.17 6.62
C LEU A 79 -3.19 -12.74 6.74
N ALA A 80 -2.31 -11.76 6.96
CA ALA A 80 -2.70 -10.36 7.07
C ALA A 80 -3.41 -9.85 5.81
N PHE A 81 -2.89 -10.18 4.63
CA PHE A 81 -3.50 -9.80 3.35
C PHE A 81 -4.84 -10.49 3.11
N ALA A 82 -4.98 -11.75 3.53
CA ALA A 82 -6.24 -12.47 3.44
C ALA A 82 -7.32 -11.87 4.38
N LEU A 83 -6.92 -11.44 5.58
CA LEU A 83 -7.80 -10.74 6.54
C LEU A 83 -8.31 -9.42 5.97
N VAL A 84 -7.41 -8.62 5.38
CA VAL A 84 -7.79 -7.37 4.70
C VAL A 84 -8.76 -7.63 3.57
N ARG A 85 -8.51 -8.65 2.73
CA ARG A 85 -9.41 -9.01 1.63
C ARG A 85 -10.82 -9.36 2.12
N ALA A 86 -10.89 -10.17 3.17
CA ALA A 86 -12.16 -10.60 3.76
C ALA A 86 -12.90 -9.42 4.42
N ALA A 87 -12.19 -8.58 5.17
CA ALA A 87 -12.76 -7.41 5.85
C ALA A 87 -13.25 -6.35 4.85
N ALA A 88 -12.47 -6.05 3.80
CA ALA A 88 -12.85 -5.09 2.77
C ALA A 88 -14.15 -5.48 2.06
N GLY A 89 -14.32 -6.78 1.77
CA GLY A 89 -15.57 -7.31 1.20
C GLY A 89 -16.79 -7.11 2.10
N ARG A 90 -16.62 -7.10 3.43
CA ARG A 90 -17.71 -6.91 4.40
C ARG A 90 -17.99 -5.43 4.67
N VAL A 91 -16.94 -4.66 4.90
CA VAL A 91 -17.04 -3.27 5.35
C VAL A 91 -17.29 -2.32 4.19
N LEU A 92 -16.57 -2.50 3.07
CA LEU A 92 -16.62 -1.60 1.92
C LEU A 92 -17.48 -2.14 0.78
N GLY A 93 -17.96 -3.40 0.87
CA GLY A 93 -18.58 -4.10 -0.24
C GLY A 93 -17.64 -4.35 -1.43
N GLN A 94 -16.33 -4.16 -1.23
CA GLN A 94 -15.31 -4.23 -2.27
C GLN A 94 -14.27 -5.26 -1.88
N ARG A 95 -14.27 -6.39 -2.59
CA ARG A 95 -13.28 -7.44 -2.38
C ARG A 95 -12.05 -7.13 -3.24
N PRO A 96 -10.84 -6.97 -2.66
CA PRO A 96 -9.64 -6.78 -3.45
C PRO A 96 -9.44 -7.89 -4.49
N TYR A 97 -9.06 -7.50 -5.70
CA TYR A 97 -8.66 -8.41 -6.78
C TYR A 97 -7.27 -9.00 -6.52
N ASP A 98 -6.97 -10.08 -7.22
CA ASP A 98 -5.69 -10.78 -7.07
C ASP A 98 -4.51 -9.90 -7.48
N GLU A 99 -4.70 -9.06 -8.50
CA GLU A 99 -3.75 -8.07 -8.98
C GLU A 99 -3.49 -6.98 -7.93
N GLN A 100 -4.53 -6.54 -7.21
CA GLN A 100 -4.41 -5.57 -6.12
C GLN A 100 -3.64 -6.15 -4.94
N LEU A 101 -3.86 -7.42 -4.61
CA LEU A 101 -3.08 -8.12 -3.58
C LEU A 101 -1.61 -8.26 -4.01
N MET A 102 -1.34 -8.63 -5.26
CA MET A 102 0.03 -8.70 -5.78
C MET A 102 0.72 -7.33 -5.77
N ALA A 103 0.01 -6.26 -6.13
CA ALA A 103 0.47 -4.89 -6.01
C ALA A 103 0.82 -4.55 -4.54
N GLY A 104 -0.07 -4.86 -3.61
CA GLY A 104 0.18 -4.67 -2.17
C GLY A 104 1.44 -5.41 -1.67
N VAL A 105 1.70 -6.63 -2.16
CA VAL A 105 2.93 -7.37 -1.81
C VAL A 105 4.18 -6.67 -2.36
N ALA A 106 4.10 -6.11 -3.57
CA ALA A 106 5.19 -5.34 -4.15
C ALA A 106 5.44 -4.04 -3.35
N LEU A 107 4.37 -3.33 -2.96
CA LEU A 107 4.45 -2.15 -2.09
C LEU A 107 5.09 -2.48 -0.73
N HIS A 108 4.67 -3.56 -0.06
CA HIS A 108 5.27 -4.01 1.21
C HIS A 108 6.78 -4.25 1.09
N ARG A 109 7.26 -4.62 -0.11
CA ARG A 109 8.67 -4.87 -0.41
C ARG A 109 9.41 -3.64 -0.94
N GLY A 110 8.84 -2.45 -0.76
CA GLY A 110 9.42 -1.17 -1.17
C GLY A 110 9.61 -1.04 -2.67
N LYS A 111 8.69 -1.60 -3.47
CA LYS A 111 8.71 -1.48 -4.94
C LYS A 111 7.69 -0.46 -5.42
N VAL A 112 8.04 0.23 -6.49
CA VAL A 112 7.08 1.05 -7.25
C VAL A 112 6.18 0.12 -8.06
N VAL A 113 4.87 0.34 -7.98
CA VAL A 113 3.87 -0.43 -8.71
C VAL A 113 3.15 0.48 -9.68
N GLN A 114 3.11 0.07 -10.94
CA GLN A 114 2.29 0.74 -11.95
C GLN A 114 0.97 0.01 -12.09
N MET A 115 -0.12 0.70 -11.77
CA MET A 115 -1.49 0.26 -11.99
C MET A 115 -2.20 1.32 -12.84
N GLN A 116 -3.07 0.90 -13.76
CA GLN A 116 -3.85 1.85 -14.55
C GLN A 116 -4.87 2.59 -13.67
N THR A 117 -5.28 3.79 -14.08
CA THR A 117 -6.34 4.52 -13.39
C THR A 117 -7.62 3.69 -13.37
N GLY A 118 -8.25 3.57 -12.20
CA GLY A 118 -9.44 2.75 -12.01
C GLY A 118 -9.17 1.32 -11.51
N GLU A 119 -7.92 0.86 -11.51
CA GLU A 119 -7.54 -0.47 -10.98
C GLU A 119 -7.55 -0.55 -9.44
N GLY A 120 -7.95 0.53 -8.76
CA GLY A 120 -8.08 0.60 -7.29
C GLY A 120 -6.75 0.65 -6.54
N LYS A 121 -5.85 1.56 -6.92
CA LYS A 121 -4.57 1.85 -6.22
C LYS A 121 -4.78 2.05 -4.71
N THR A 122 -5.79 2.84 -4.32
CA THR A 122 -6.13 3.12 -2.92
C THR A 122 -6.42 1.83 -2.14
N LEU A 123 -7.23 0.91 -2.70
CA LEU A 123 -7.55 -0.36 -2.06
C LEU A 123 -6.33 -1.30 -2.01
N ALA A 124 -5.48 -1.29 -3.04
CA ALA A 124 -4.26 -2.10 -3.08
C ALA A 124 -3.24 -1.70 -2.00
N ALA A 125 -3.23 -0.43 -1.58
CA ALA A 125 -2.36 0.09 -0.52
C ALA A 125 -2.80 -0.33 0.90
N VAL A 126 -4.05 -0.77 1.10
CA VAL A 126 -4.57 -1.08 2.45
C VAL A 126 -3.85 -2.28 3.07
N ALA A 127 -3.63 -3.35 2.32
CA ALA A 127 -3.03 -4.57 2.86
C ALA A 127 -1.60 -4.39 3.39
N PRO A 128 -0.66 -3.75 2.66
CA PRO A 128 0.65 -3.42 3.21
C PRO A 128 0.55 -2.42 4.37
N ALA A 129 -0.28 -1.39 4.26
CA ALA A 129 -0.48 -0.40 5.33
C ALA A 129 -0.97 -1.05 6.64
N PHE A 130 -1.93 -1.97 6.55
CA PHE A 130 -2.44 -2.71 7.69
C PHE A 130 -1.35 -3.56 8.36
N LEU A 131 -0.60 -4.33 7.57
CA LEU A 131 0.45 -5.21 8.11
C LEU A 131 1.55 -4.41 8.81
N ASP A 132 2.00 -3.32 8.22
CA ASP A 132 3.02 -2.45 8.83
C ASP A 132 2.45 -1.66 10.01
N GLY A 133 1.18 -1.23 9.93
CA GLY A 133 0.45 -0.55 11.00
C GLY A 133 0.30 -1.41 12.27
N LEU A 134 0.12 -2.73 12.13
CA LEU A 134 0.10 -3.66 13.27
C LEU A 134 1.40 -3.66 14.10
N THR A 135 2.51 -3.12 13.58
CA THR A 135 3.75 -2.98 14.35
C THR A 135 3.70 -1.83 15.36
N GLY A 136 2.71 -0.94 15.29
CA GLY A 136 2.56 0.23 16.17
C GLY A 136 3.59 1.34 15.94
N ARG A 137 4.43 1.21 14.90
CA ARG A 137 5.47 2.19 14.54
C ARG A 137 4.98 3.24 13.55
N GLY A 138 3.85 2.97 12.89
CA GLY A 138 3.21 3.91 12.02
C GLY A 138 3.41 3.75 10.53
N VAL A 139 2.37 4.08 9.77
CA VAL A 139 2.44 4.15 8.31
C VAL A 139 1.93 5.50 7.82
N HIS A 140 2.73 6.19 7.02
CA HIS A 140 2.28 7.37 6.28
C HIS A 140 1.79 6.97 4.90
N ILE A 141 0.57 7.34 4.54
CA ILE A 141 0.07 7.25 3.17
C ILE A 141 0.13 8.67 2.59
N LEU A 142 1.09 8.88 1.70
CA LEU A 142 1.33 10.17 1.06
C LEU A 142 0.43 10.32 -0.15
N THR A 143 -0.39 11.37 -0.17
CA THR A 143 -1.28 11.70 -1.29
C THR A 143 -0.88 13.03 -1.93
N PHE A 144 -1.41 13.29 -3.12
CA PHE A 144 -1.08 14.51 -3.86
C PHE A 144 -1.65 15.80 -3.24
N ASN A 145 -2.87 15.76 -2.67
CA ASN A 145 -3.49 16.92 -2.05
C ASN A 145 -4.35 16.55 -0.82
N ASP A 146 -4.72 17.55 -0.02
CA ASP A 146 -5.48 17.40 1.23
C ASP A 146 -6.87 16.81 1.01
N TYR A 147 -7.50 17.08 -0.15
CA TYR A 147 -8.79 16.49 -0.49
C TYR A 147 -8.68 14.97 -0.66
N LEU A 148 -7.66 14.49 -1.40
CA LEU A 148 -7.41 13.06 -1.57
C LEU A 148 -7.02 12.40 -0.24
N ALA A 149 -6.18 13.07 0.58
CA ALA A 149 -5.82 12.59 1.91
C ALA A 149 -7.07 12.36 2.76
N ARG A 150 -7.95 13.36 2.83
CA ARG A 150 -9.20 13.28 3.62
C ARG A 150 -10.15 12.23 3.07
N ARG A 151 -10.41 12.26 1.76
CA ARG A 151 -11.30 11.30 1.09
C ARG A 151 -10.86 9.87 1.35
N ASP A 152 -9.58 9.57 1.21
CA ASP A 152 -9.08 8.21 1.34
C ASP A 152 -9.02 7.76 2.81
N ALA A 153 -8.71 8.67 3.74
CA ALA A 153 -8.82 8.42 5.17
C ALA A 153 -10.27 8.11 5.58
N ASP A 154 -11.23 8.90 5.11
CA ASP A 154 -12.65 8.71 5.43
C ASP A 154 -13.21 7.43 4.78
N TRP A 155 -12.74 7.08 3.58
CA TRP A 155 -13.18 5.90 2.85
C TRP A 155 -12.56 4.60 3.40
N MET A 156 -11.26 4.57 3.68
CA MET A 156 -10.56 3.38 4.18
C MET A 156 -10.60 3.27 5.72
N GLY A 157 -10.91 4.37 6.41
CA GLY A 157 -11.00 4.44 7.88
C GLY A 157 -11.85 3.34 8.52
N PRO A 158 -13.10 3.11 8.08
CA PRO A 158 -13.94 2.04 8.63
C PRO A 158 -13.33 0.63 8.48
N LEU A 159 -12.56 0.39 7.42
CA LEU A 159 -11.89 -0.88 7.20
C LEU A 159 -10.71 -1.05 8.17
N PHE A 160 -9.91 -0.01 8.37
CA PHE A 160 -8.83 -0.03 9.37
C PHE A 160 -9.36 -0.17 10.80
N ASP A 161 -10.46 0.52 11.12
CA ASP A 161 -11.13 0.45 12.43
C ASP A 161 -11.65 -0.97 12.70
N PHE A 162 -12.32 -1.59 11.72
CA PHE A 162 -12.73 -3.00 11.80
C PHE A 162 -11.54 -3.95 12.03
N LEU A 163 -10.39 -3.63 11.46
CA LEU A 163 -9.14 -4.36 11.63
C LEU A 163 -8.34 -3.93 12.89
N GLY A 164 -8.92 -3.08 13.74
CA GLY A 164 -8.35 -2.67 15.03
C GLY A 164 -7.16 -1.71 14.91
N LEU A 165 -7.11 -0.91 13.85
CA LEU A 165 -6.12 0.16 13.64
C LEU A 165 -6.80 1.54 13.63
N THR A 166 -6.12 2.51 14.20
CA THR A 166 -6.53 3.92 14.20
C THR A 166 -6.04 4.63 12.94
N VAL A 167 -6.83 5.59 12.44
CA VAL A 167 -6.52 6.38 11.24
C VAL A 167 -6.58 7.87 11.54
N GLY A 168 -5.50 8.56 11.22
CA GLY A 168 -5.38 10.01 11.25
C GLY A 168 -5.28 10.59 9.85
N CYS A 169 -5.62 11.87 9.71
CA CYS A 169 -5.41 12.61 8.47
C CYS A 169 -4.94 14.02 8.79
N VAL A 170 -3.78 14.40 8.25
CA VAL A 170 -3.17 15.72 8.39
C VAL A 170 -3.52 16.59 7.19
N VAL A 171 -4.05 17.76 7.46
CA VAL A 171 -4.38 18.80 6.46
C VAL A 171 -3.85 20.16 6.94
N GLN A 172 -3.70 21.11 6.02
CA GLN A 172 -3.02 22.38 6.25
C GLN A 172 -3.55 23.16 7.47
N SER A 173 -4.87 23.16 7.70
CA SER A 173 -5.53 23.97 8.73
C SER A 173 -5.41 23.45 10.17
N MET A 174 -4.70 22.34 10.39
CA MET A 174 -4.62 21.71 11.71
C MET A 174 -3.57 22.37 12.62
N SER A 175 -3.93 22.53 13.90
CA SER A 175 -3.03 22.92 14.98
C SER A 175 -1.97 21.85 15.26
N PRO A 176 -0.84 22.19 15.91
CA PRO A 176 0.18 21.21 16.28
C PRO A 176 -0.36 20.04 17.11
N ARG A 177 -1.30 20.31 18.02
CA ARG A 177 -1.94 19.28 18.85
C ARG A 177 -2.76 18.29 18.01
N GLU A 178 -3.53 18.78 17.05
CA GLU A 178 -4.33 17.93 16.15
C GLU A 178 -3.43 17.11 15.24
N ARG A 179 -2.33 17.70 14.75
CA ARG A 179 -1.33 17.00 13.92
C ARG A 179 -0.66 15.87 14.69
N ARG A 180 -0.23 16.13 15.93
CA ARG A 180 0.33 15.08 16.82
C ARG A 180 -0.65 13.93 17.00
N ALA A 181 -1.92 14.23 17.30
CA ALA A 181 -2.95 13.21 17.43
C ALA A 181 -3.13 12.37 16.14
N ALA A 182 -3.01 12.99 14.96
CA ALA A 182 -3.08 12.28 13.68
C ALA A 182 -1.82 11.45 13.37
N TYR A 183 -0.64 11.91 13.76
CA TYR A 183 0.61 11.13 13.63
C TYR A 183 0.74 10.00 14.65
N ASP A 184 0.06 10.11 15.79
CA ASP A 184 -0.01 9.04 16.81
C ASP A 184 -0.90 7.87 16.39
N CYS A 185 -1.79 8.04 15.39
CA CYS A 185 -2.59 6.95 14.83
C CYS A 185 -1.72 5.87 14.18
N ASP A 186 -2.23 4.65 14.02
CA ASP A 186 -1.48 3.56 13.36
C ASP A 186 -1.22 3.87 11.88
N ILE A 187 -2.20 4.49 11.20
CA ILE A 187 -2.13 4.95 9.81
C ILE A 187 -2.37 6.46 9.77
N THR A 188 -1.54 7.20 9.02
CA THR A 188 -1.71 8.64 8.82
C THR A 188 -1.74 8.97 7.33
N TYR A 189 -2.87 9.50 6.85
CA TYR A 189 -2.96 10.10 5.52
C TYR A 189 -2.48 11.55 5.57
N VAL A 190 -1.58 11.92 4.67
CA VAL A 190 -1.00 13.27 4.65
C VAL A 190 -0.43 13.57 3.27
N THR A 191 -0.30 14.83 2.88
CA THR A 191 0.44 15.16 1.66
C THR A 191 1.95 15.13 1.90
N ALA A 192 2.74 14.86 0.86
CA ALA A 192 4.20 14.92 0.98
C ALA A 192 4.68 16.30 1.46
N LYS A 193 4.02 17.36 0.99
CA LYS A 193 4.24 18.75 1.40
C LYS A 193 4.03 18.94 2.91
N GLU A 194 2.87 18.55 3.44
CA GLU A 194 2.56 18.75 4.86
C GLU A 194 3.49 17.91 5.76
N ALA A 195 3.77 16.66 5.38
CA ALA A 195 4.72 15.82 6.10
C ALA A 195 6.12 16.45 6.15
N GLY A 196 6.59 17.02 5.03
CA GLY A 196 7.86 17.71 4.94
C GLY A 196 7.92 18.99 5.78
N PHE A 197 6.89 19.84 5.72
CA PHE A 197 6.83 21.03 6.58
C PHE A 197 6.78 20.68 8.05
N ASP A 198 6.06 19.63 8.43
CA ASP A 198 5.96 19.17 9.82
C ASP A 198 7.31 18.66 10.31
N TYR A 199 8.04 17.92 9.48
CA TYR A 199 9.40 17.52 9.78
C TYR A 199 10.32 18.73 10.00
N LEU A 200 10.28 19.72 9.10
CA LEU A 200 11.09 20.94 9.24
C LEU A 200 10.73 21.72 10.51
N ARG A 201 9.45 21.81 10.85
CA ARG A 201 8.99 22.47 12.10
C ARG A 201 9.50 21.74 13.33
N ASP A 202 9.49 20.41 13.31
CA ASP A 202 10.03 19.59 14.41
C ASP A 202 11.54 19.81 14.58
N GLN A 203 12.30 19.94 13.48
CA GLN A 203 13.75 20.25 13.55
C GLN A 203 14.06 21.65 14.09
N LEU A 204 13.10 22.58 14.05
CA LEU A 204 13.25 23.94 14.56
C LEU A 204 12.62 24.12 15.95
N ALA A 205 11.94 23.09 16.47
CA ALA A 205 11.28 23.14 17.77
C ALA A 205 12.30 23.24 18.91
N PRO A 206 11.96 23.94 20.02
CA PRO A 206 12.88 24.12 21.15
C PRO A 206 13.17 22.81 21.91
N ASP A 207 12.22 21.87 21.89
CA ASP A 207 12.29 20.58 22.57
C ASP A 207 11.53 19.50 21.79
N ALA A 208 11.82 18.23 22.12
CA ALA A 208 11.17 17.07 21.50
C ALA A 208 9.68 16.94 21.89
N ASP A 209 9.28 17.48 23.03
CA ASP A 209 7.88 17.47 23.49
C ASP A 209 6.97 18.35 22.62
N SER A 210 7.56 19.22 21.81
CA SER A 210 6.90 20.07 20.84
C SER A 210 6.74 19.41 19.46
N TRP A 211 7.35 18.25 19.22
CA TRP A 211 7.28 17.57 17.92
C TRP A 211 5.88 17.07 17.59
N VAL A 212 5.49 17.11 16.33
CA VAL A 212 4.22 16.55 15.86
C VAL A 212 4.41 15.17 15.25
N HIS A 213 5.55 14.91 14.60
CA HIS A 213 5.88 13.58 14.11
C HIS A 213 6.26 12.63 15.23
N ARG A 214 6.11 11.35 14.93
CA ARG A 214 6.85 10.25 15.57
C ARG A 214 7.98 9.77 14.65
N ASN A 215 8.70 8.74 15.07
CA ASN A 215 9.74 8.11 14.24
C ASN A 215 9.19 7.66 12.87
N HIS A 216 9.89 8.02 11.79
CA HIS A 216 9.54 7.58 10.44
C HIS A 216 9.79 6.08 10.28
N HIS A 217 8.74 5.31 9.97
CA HIS A 217 8.82 3.86 9.82
C HIS A 217 8.53 3.38 8.40
N CYS A 218 7.37 3.71 7.85
CA CYS A 218 6.95 3.30 6.51
C CYS A 218 6.17 4.43 5.83
N ALA A 219 6.40 4.63 4.53
CA ALA A 219 5.63 5.54 3.70
C ALA A 219 5.20 4.85 2.40
N ILE A 220 3.90 4.89 2.11
CA ILE A 220 3.32 4.47 0.83
C ILE A 220 2.93 5.74 0.08
N ILE A 221 3.47 5.92 -1.12
CA ILE A 221 3.32 7.16 -1.90
C ILE A 221 2.37 6.89 -3.05
N ASP A 222 1.19 7.52 -3.02
CA ASP A 222 0.27 7.54 -4.15
C ASP A 222 0.69 8.61 -5.17
N GLU A 223 0.48 8.34 -6.46
CA GLU A 223 0.97 9.18 -7.57
C GLU A 223 2.45 9.59 -7.41
N ALA A 224 3.30 8.58 -7.17
CA ALA A 224 4.72 8.76 -6.86
C ALA A 224 5.51 9.48 -7.96
N ASP A 225 5.07 9.43 -9.22
CA ASP A 225 5.63 10.22 -10.31
C ASP A 225 5.41 11.72 -10.07
N SER A 226 4.18 12.13 -9.77
CA SER A 226 3.91 13.54 -9.45
C SER A 226 4.67 14.02 -8.22
N ILE A 227 4.70 13.21 -7.14
CA ILE A 227 5.31 13.62 -5.88
C ILE A 227 6.86 13.59 -5.92
N LEU A 228 7.46 12.53 -6.49
CA LEU A 228 8.91 12.32 -6.41
C LEU A 228 9.68 12.84 -7.64
N ILE A 229 8.99 13.19 -8.73
CA ILE A 229 9.64 13.68 -9.96
C ILE A 229 9.17 15.10 -10.26
N ASP A 230 7.87 15.34 -10.35
CA ASP A 230 7.35 16.64 -10.80
C ASP A 230 7.48 17.72 -9.71
N GLU A 231 7.32 17.35 -8.44
CA GLU A 231 7.38 18.27 -7.29
C GLU A 231 8.71 18.24 -6.50
N ALA A 232 9.69 17.44 -6.93
CA ALA A 232 10.94 17.20 -6.21
C ALA A 232 12.00 18.31 -6.35
#